data_AF-A0AAI8MFL8-F1
#
_entry.id   AF-A0AAI8MFL8-F1
#
_cell.length_a   1.000
_cell.length_b   1.000
_cell.length_c   1.000
_cell.angle_alpha   90.00
_cell.angle_beta   90.00
_cell.angle_gamma   90.00
#
_symmetry.space_group_name_H-M   'P 1'
#
loop_
_entity.id
_entity.type
_entity.pdbx_description
1 polymer ?
#
loop_
_entity_poly.entity_id
_entity_poly.type
_entity_poly.pdbx_seq_one_letter_code
_entity_poly.pdbx_strand_id
1 'polypeptide(L)'
;MNKPLLLTLHRWITLVFALPLLAIIATGLILSFEPLAQISAVGGPPIASTRIVDLVKRYDPDGKARGLSINAAAQRMTLQGAGAPAIDLATGEPAATGSSLSDLFMWARGTHERLLGQAWLVTSSTVAMVILMVLGILMGLPRLRNTLSGWHKGTAWFALPLILLSPLTGLCLAFGLTFQSASAPASGGRPLPLPEAVGMVAASHDLSHVISIGVRGGRIMARVYEGGELRAYAVSSSGVTPLPRNWPRLIHEGNWSALIASPLNVVTSIALLTLLSTGLLIWARRKLRKPQSRGDERTETTVAKAA
;
A
#
# COMPACT_ATOMS: atom_id res chain seq x y z
N MET A 1 8.52 -26.77 22.06
CA MET A 1 9.05 -26.61 20.69
C MET A 1 10.53 -26.22 20.75
N ASN A 2 11.40 -26.85 19.97
CA ASN A 2 12.85 -26.67 20.11
C ASN A 2 13.31 -25.32 19.50
N LYS A 3 13.84 -24.42 20.33
CA LYS A 3 14.34 -23.10 19.90
C LYS A 3 15.32 -23.12 18.71
N PRO A 4 16.24 -24.10 18.59
CA PRO A 4 17.10 -24.23 17.41
C PRO A 4 16.32 -24.47 16.11
N LEU A 5 15.23 -25.23 16.17
CA LEU A 5 14.36 -25.49 15.01
C LEU A 5 13.67 -24.21 14.56
N LEU A 6 13.10 -23.42 15.49
CA LEU A 6 12.46 -22.14 15.16
C LEU A 6 13.41 -21.17 14.47
N LEU A 7 14.63 -21.04 14.99
CA LEU A 7 15.67 -20.21 14.38
C LEU A 7 16.05 -20.69 12.98
N THR A 8 16.12 -22.01 12.80
CA THR A 8 16.44 -22.62 11.51
C THR A 8 15.34 -22.33 10.48
N LEU A 9 14.07 -22.53 10.85
CA LEU A 9 12.91 -22.22 10.02
C LEU A 9 12.86 -20.73 9.67
N HIS A 10 12.94 -19.86 10.67
CA HIS A 10 12.93 -18.41 10.45
C HIS A 10 14.03 -18.00 9.47
N ARG A 11 15.25 -18.51 9.64
CA ARG A 11 16.36 -18.21 8.73
C ARG A 11 16.07 -18.66 7.30
N TRP A 12 15.63 -19.89 7.12
CA TRP A 12 15.40 -20.43 5.77
C TRP A 12 14.25 -19.72 5.06
N ILE A 13 13.15 -19.44 5.75
CA ILE A 13 12.04 -18.67 5.20
C ILE A 13 12.52 -17.27 4.80
N THR A 14 13.29 -16.58 5.65
CA THR A 14 13.84 -15.26 5.31
C THR A 14 14.71 -15.33 4.06
N LEU A 15 15.57 -16.33 3.91
CA LEU A 15 16.47 -16.44 2.75
C LEU A 15 15.71 -16.73 1.45
N VAL A 16 14.74 -17.65 1.48
CA VAL A 16 13.93 -18.01 0.31
C VAL A 16 13.08 -16.81 -0.15
N PHE A 17 12.50 -16.08 0.81
CA PHE A 17 11.59 -14.96 0.52
C PHE A 17 12.26 -13.59 0.56
N ALA A 18 13.59 -13.50 0.67
CA ALA A 18 14.29 -12.23 0.85
C ALA A 18 13.98 -11.21 -0.26
N LEU A 19 14.11 -11.62 -1.52
CA LEU A 19 13.89 -10.75 -2.67
C LEU A 19 12.40 -10.41 -2.88
N PRO A 20 11.46 -11.39 -2.83
CA PRO A 20 10.04 -11.06 -2.88
C PRO A 20 9.60 -10.10 -1.78
N LEU A 21 10.03 -10.33 -0.53
CA LEU A 21 9.71 -9.45 0.59
C LEU A 21 10.32 -8.06 0.40
N LEU A 22 11.56 -7.97 -0.08
CA LEU A 22 12.19 -6.68 -0.37
C LEU A 22 11.35 -5.88 -1.38
N ALA A 23 10.94 -6.51 -2.48
CA ALA A 23 10.14 -5.85 -3.51
C ALA A 23 8.77 -5.39 -2.98
N ILE A 24 8.07 -6.25 -2.23
CA ILE A 24 6.76 -5.93 -1.65
C ILE A 24 6.87 -4.82 -0.60
N ILE A 25 7.85 -4.89 0.30
CA ILE A 25 8.03 -3.86 1.33
C ILE A 25 8.47 -2.54 0.71
N ALA A 26 9.37 -2.54 -0.27
CA ALA A 26 9.83 -1.31 -0.94
C ALA A 26 8.71 -0.63 -1.72
N THR A 27 7.91 -1.40 -2.47
CA THR A 27 6.74 -0.86 -3.17
C THR A 27 5.65 -0.42 -2.19
N GLY A 28 5.45 -1.14 -1.08
CA GLY A 28 4.56 -0.73 0.01
C GLY A 28 4.99 0.57 0.68
N LEU A 29 6.31 0.79 0.85
CA LEU A 29 6.85 2.06 1.32
C LEU A 29 6.53 3.20 0.35
N ILE A 30 6.70 3.00 -0.96
CA ILE A 30 6.33 4.01 -1.96
C ILE A 30 4.83 4.34 -1.85
N LEU A 31 3.98 3.31 -1.85
CA LEU A 31 2.52 3.47 -1.76
C LEU A 31 2.07 4.09 -0.43
N SER A 32 2.84 3.95 0.64
CA SER A 32 2.51 4.57 1.92
C SER A 32 2.43 6.09 1.85
N PHE A 33 3.07 6.74 0.86
CA PHE A 33 2.98 8.19 0.63
C PHE A 33 1.78 8.60 -0.23
N GLU A 34 1.11 7.66 -0.89
CA GLU A 34 0.05 7.98 -1.83
C GLU A 34 -1.17 8.65 -1.18
N PRO A 35 -1.68 8.23 0.00
CA PRO A 35 -2.79 8.94 0.64
C PRO A 35 -2.45 10.40 0.97
N LEU A 36 -1.21 10.69 1.36
CA LEU A 36 -0.74 12.07 1.59
C LEU A 36 -0.70 12.86 0.30
N ALA A 37 -0.20 12.27 -0.79
CA ALA A 37 -0.21 12.90 -2.10
C ALA A 37 -1.65 13.17 -2.58
N GLN A 38 -2.56 12.21 -2.39
CA GLN A 38 -3.97 12.34 -2.78
C GLN A 38 -4.70 13.42 -1.97
N ILE A 39 -4.53 13.47 -0.65
CA ILE A 39 -5.18 14.50 0.16
C ILE A 39 -4.58 15.89 -0.08
N SER A 40 -3.29 15.99 -0.43
CA SER A 40 -2.69 17.26 -0.85
C SER A 40 -3.21 17.75 -2.21
N ALA A 41 -3.75 16.84 -3.02
CA ALA A 41 -4.38 17.13 -4.31
C ALA A 41 -5.85 17.55 -4.18
N VAL A 42 -6.41 17.48 -2.97
CA VAL A 42 -7.78 17.86 -2.62
C VAL A 42 -7.80 19.28 -2.04
N GLY A 43 -8.91 19.97 -2.25
CA GLY A 43 -9.09 21.36 -1.86
C GLY A 43 -8.56 22.33 -2.93
N GLY A 44 -8.70 23.62 -2.66
CA GLY A 44 -8.50 24.68 -3.64
C GLY A 44 -9.82 25.35 -4.03
N PRO A 45 -9.84 26.11 -5.15
CA PRO A 45 -11.05 26.77 -5.60
C PRO A 45 -12.18 25.76 -5.88
N PRO A 46 -13.44 26.08 -5.52
CA PRO A 46 -14.59 25.24 -5.84
C PRO A 46 -14.65 24.93 -7.34
N ILE A 47 -14.89 23.66 -7.68
CA ILE A 47 -14.99 23.22 -9.07
C ILE A 47 -16.46 23.15 -9.46
N ALA A 48 -16.87 23.99 -10.43
CA ALA A 48 -18.22 23.97 -10.95
C ALA A 48 -18.52 22.63 -11.67
N SER A 49 -19.64 22.00 -11.36
CA SER A 49 -20.04 20.73 -11.98
C SER A 49 -20.28 20.87 -13.49
N THR A 50 -20.85 22.00 -13.93
CA THR A 50 -21.04 22.34 -15.34
C THR A 50 -19.73 22.29 -16.10
N ARG A 51 -18.63 22.79 -15.50
CA ARG A 51 -17.30 22.75 -16.12
C ARG A 51 -16.85 21.32 -16.40
N ILE A 52 -16.98 20.42 -15.43
CA ILE A 52 -16.61 19.02 -15.63
C ILE A 52 -17.51 18.38 -16.68
N VAL A 53 -18.82 18.61 -16.61
CA VAL A 53 -19.79 18.05 -17.58
C VAL A 53 -19.48 18.49 -19.01
N ASP A 54 -19.15 19.77 -19.22
CA ASP A 54 -18.81 20.31 -20.54
C ASP A 54 -17.51 19.72 -21.07
N LEU A 55 -16.51 19.54 -20.20
CA LEU A 55 -15.24 18.89 -20.58
C LEU A 55 -15.42 17.40 -20.90
N VAL A 56 -16.25 16.67 -20.14
CA VAL A 56 -16.59 15.27 -20.48
C VAL A 56 -17.25 15.21 -21.86
N LYS A 57 -18.22 16.08 -22.15
CA LYS A 57 -18.88 16.13 -23.47
C LYS A 57 -17.91 16.48 -24.60
N ARG A 58 -16.96 17.38 -24.36
CA ARG A 58 -15.96 17.80 -25.35
C ARG A 58 -14.95 16.70 -25.66
N TYR A 59 -14.46 15.98 -24.65
CA TYR A 59 -13.37 15.01 -24.79
C TYR A 59 -13.83 13.54 -24.88
N ASP A 60 -15.10 13.27 -24.59
CA ASP A 60 -15.72 11.94 -24.73
C ASP A 60 -17.14 12.04 -25.34
N PRO A 61 -17.28 12.55 -26.58
CA PRO A 61 -18.58 12.70 -27.23
C PRO A 61 -19.29 11.35 -27.46
N ASP A 62 -18.52 10.27 -27.60
CA ASP A 62 -19.02 8.91 -27.83
C ASP A 62 -19.40 8.16 -26.54
N GLY A 63 -19.13 8.74 -25.35
CA GLY A 63 -19.42 8.09 -24.06
C GLY A 63 -18.57 6.85 -23.77
N LYS A 64 -17.33 6.80 -24.26
CA LYS A 64 -16.38 5.69 -24.07
C LYS A 64 -15.67 5.75 -22.71
N ALA A 65 -15.63 6.91 -22.05
CA ALA A 65 -15.01 7.06 -20.75
C ALA A 65 -15.77 6.24 -19.71
N ARG A 66 -15.03 5.43 -18.95
CA ARG A 66 -15.57 4.62 -17.85
C ARG A 66 -15.52 5.34 -16.51
N GLY A 67 -14.92 6.53 -16.48
CA GLY A 67 -14.77 7.34 -15.30
C GLY A 67 -13.87 8.53 -15.54
N LEU A 68 -13.66 9.30 -14.47
CA LEU A 68 -12.75 10.42 -14.41
C LEU A 68 -12.02 10.44 -13.08
N SER A 69 -10.87 11.09 -13.06
CA SER A 69 -10.14 11.49 -11.84
C SER A 69 -9.94 12.99 -11.82
N ILE A 70 -9.97 13.58 -10.63
CA ILE A 70 -9.83 15.02 -10.39
C ILE A 70 -8.63 15.23 -9.46
N ASN A 71 -7.78 16.18 -9.83
CA ASN A 71 -6.78 16.77 -8.96
C ASN A 71 -7.12 18.25 -8.82
N ALA A 72 -7.79 18.58 -7.72
CA ALA A 72 -8.32 19.92 -7.49
C ALA A 72 -7.20 20.94 -7.25
N ALA A 73 -6.16 20.57 -6.50
CA ALA A 73 -5.03 21.45 -6.23
C ALA A 73 -4.27 21.83 -7.51
N ALA A 74 -4.10 20.87 -8.44
CA ALA A 74 -3.45 21.12 -9.72
C ALA A 74 -4.43 21.63 -10.80
N GLN A 75 -5.72 21.79 -10.47
CA GLN A 75 -6.79 22.13 -11.42
C GLN A 75 -6.75 21.25 -12.67
N ARG A 76 -6.71 19.92 -12.49
CA ARG A 76 -6.62 18.95 -13.60
C ARG A 76 -7.66 17.84 -13.46
N MET A 77 -8.12 17.33 -14.59
CA MET A 77 -8.88 16.10 -14.67
C MET A 77 -8.35 15.16 -15.75
N THR A 78 -8.62 13.87 -15.60
CA THR A 78 -8.31 12.86 -16.62
C THR A 78 -9.53 11.98 -16.84
N LEU A 79 -9.78 11.58 -18.09
CA LEU A 79 -10.83 10.63 -18.44
C LEU A 79 -10.24 9.23 -18.57
N GLN A 80 -10.86 8.26 -17.90
CA GLN A 80 -10.40 6.87 -17.88
C GLN A 80 -11.03 6.11 -19.05
N GLY A 81 -10.19 5.56 -19.94
CA GLY A 81 -10.64 4.72 -21.05
C GLY A 81 -11.03 5.45 -22.34
N ALA A 82 -11.04 6.79 -22.34
CA ALA A 82 -11.32 7.61 -23.53
C ALA A 82 -10.08 7.90 -24.41
N GLY A 83 -8.87 7.58 -23.92
CA GLY A 83 -7.62 7.96 -24.61
C GLY A 83 -7.36 9.47 -24.63
N ALA A 84 -8.16 10.25 -23.90
CA ALA A 84 -8.01 11.69 -23.78
C ALA A 84 -6.77 12.05 -22.95
N PRO A 85 -6.09 13.18 -23.26
CA PRO A 85 -5.01 13.69 -22.42
C PRO A 85 -5.54 14.12 -21.05
N ALA A 86 -4.62 14.41 -20.12
CA ALA A 86 -4.99 15.20 -18.95
C ALA A 86 -5.50 16.57 -19.40
N ILE A 87 -6.55 17.08 -18.77
CA ILE A 87 -7.24 18.31 -19.13
C ILE A 87 -7.05 19.29 -17.98
N ASP A 88 -6.63 20.51 -18.30
CA ASP A 88 -6.58 21.62 -17.36
C ASP A 88 -8.00 22.16 -17.13
N LEU A 89 -8.45 22.22 -15.88
CA LEU A 89 -9.81 22.61 -15.53
C LEU A 89 -10.07 24.10 -15.75
N ALA A 90 -9.05 24.95 -15.60
CA ALA A 90 -9.18 26.39 -15.76
C ALA A 90 -9.33 26.76 -17.25
N THR A 91 -8.49 26.20 -18.11
CA THR A 91 -8.45 26.51 -19.55
C THR A 91 -9.34 25.58 -20.38
N GLY A 92 -9.40 24.30 -20.02
CA GLY A 92 -10.13 23.26 -20.76
C GLY A 92 -9.31 22.64 -21.89
N GLU A 93 -8.03 23.01 -21.96
CA GLU A 93 -7.08 22.52 -22.93
C GLU A 93 -6.24 21.37 -22.35
N PRO A 94 -5.55 20.59 -23.20
CA PRO A 94 -4.65 19.54 -22.72
C PRO A 94 -3.60 20.11 -21.76
N ALA A 95 -3.55 19.55 -20.56
CA ALA A 95 -2.54 19.89 -19.56
C ALA A 95 -1.15 19.40 -20.04
N ALA A 96 -0.10 20.15 -19.69
CA ALA A 96 1.28 19.75 -19.94
C ALA A 96 1.57 18.34 -19.34
N THR A 97 2.48 17.60 -19.99
CA THR A 97 2.72 16.16 -19.83
C THR A 97 2.87 15.67 -18.39
N GLY A 98 2.50 14.40 -18.20
CA GLY A 98 2.08 13.76 -16.95
C GLY A 98 2.99 13.90 -15.72
N SER A 99 2.39 13.70 -14.54
CA SER A 99 3.13 13.70 -13.28
C SER A 99 3.89 12.38 -13.11
N SER A 100 5.22 12.45 -13.18
CA SER A 100 6.13 11.32 -12.88
C SER A 100 5.81 10.59 -11.57
N LEU A 101 5.26 11.33 -10.60
CA LEU A 101 4.79 10.79 -9.33
C LEU A 101 3.58 9.85 -9.47
N SER A 102 2.61 10.17 -10.34
CA SER A 102 1.47 9.30 -10.61
C SER A 102 1.92 7.99 -11.26
N ASP A 103 2.85 8.07 -12.21
CA ASP A 103 3.41 6.89 -12.88
C ASP A 103 4.17 6.00 -11.90
N LEU A 104 4.92 6.61 -10.97
CA LEU A 104 5.60 5.89 -9.88
C LEU A 104 4.60 5.15 -8.98
N PHE A 105 3.50 5.77 -8.56
CA PHE A 105 2.48 5.11 -7.76
C PHE A 105 1.78 3.99 -8.53
N MET A 106 1.51 4.18 -9.82
CA MET A 106 0.91 3.14 -10.66
C MET A 106 1.83 1.93 -10.83
N TRP A 107 3.13 2.16 -11.09
CA TRP A 107 4.12 1.11 -11.15
C TRP A 107 4.27 0.37 -9.81
N ALA A 108 4.36 1.13 -8.70
CA ALA A 108 4.50 0.56 -7.36
C ALA A 108 3.28 -0.32 -7.03
N ARG A 109 2.06 0.17 -7.31
CA ARG A 109 0.82 -0.59 -7.13
C ARG A 109 0.78 -1.86 -7.96
N GLY A 110 1.08 -1.77 -9.25
CA GLY A 110 1.09 -2.94 -10.13
C GLY A 110 2.05 -4.01 -9.62
N THR A 111 3.24 -3.61 -9.19
CA THR A 111 4.26 -4.51 -8.64
C THR A 111 3.87 -5.07 -7.26
N HIS A 112 3.26 -4.25 -6.40
CA HIS A 112 2.84 -4.63 -5.05
C HIS A 112 1.66 -5.61 -5.05
N GLU A 113 0.73 -5.46 -5.99
CA GLU A 113 -0.42 -6.35 -6.14
C GLU A 113 -0.09 -7.62 -6.95
N ARG A 114 0.85 -7.51 -7.90
CA ARG A 114 1.24 -8.59 -8.80
C ARG A 114 2.76 -8.56 -9.03
N LEU A 115 3.50 -9.12 -8.10
CA LEU A 115 4.95 -9.21 -8.20
C LEU A 115 5.34 -10.06 -9.43
N LEU A 116 6.07 -9.46 -10.37
CA LEU A 116 6.38 -10.06 -11.67
C LEU A 116 5.12 -10.51 -12.45
N GLY A 117 4.01 -9.80 -12.29
CA GLY A 117 2.73 -10.14 -12.89
C GLY A 117 1.95 -11.24 -12.16
N GLN A 118 2.47 -11.78 -11.05
CA GLN A 118 1.91 -12.93 -10.35
C GLN A 118 1.34 -12.55 -8.97
N ALA A 119 0.00 -12.60 -8.82
CA ALA A 119 -0.67 -12.31 -7.55
C ALA A 119 -0.33 -13.33 -6.46
N TRP A 120 -0.22 -14.62 -6.80
CA TRP A 120 0.07 -15.68 -5.84
C TRP A 120 1.42 -15.48 -5.15
N LEU A 121 2.41 -14.90 -5.86
CA LEU A 121 3.73 -14.65 -5.31
C LEU A 121 3.69 -13.59 -4.19
N VAL A 122 2.85 -12.56 -4.36
CA VAL A 122 2.58 -11.56 -3.32
C VAL A 122 1.94 -12.25 -2.12
N THR A 123 0.87 -13.02 -2.34
CA THR A 123 0.15 -13.72 -1.27
C THR A 123 1.06 -14.67 -0.49
N SER A 124 1.82 -15.54 -1.17
CA SER A 124 2.74 -16.48 -0.53
C SER A 124 3.84 -15.76 0.25
N SER A 125 4.37 -14.65 -0.27
CA SER A 125 5.37 -13.84 0.43
C SER A 125 4.79 -13.19 1.68
N THR A 126 3.57 -12.65 1.60
CA THR A 126 2.86 -12.09 2.76
C THR A 126 2.58 -13.15 3.82
N VAL A 127 2.16 -14.35 3.43
CA VAL A 127 2.01 -15.49 4.35
C VAL A 127 3.35 -15.83 5.02
N ALA A 128 4.44 -15.91 4.25
CA ALA A 128 5.78 -16.15 4.79
C ALA A 128 6.19 -15.07 5.80
N MET A 129 5.88 -13.80 5.54
CA MET A 129 6.13 -12.69 6.46
C MET A 129 5.37 -12.85 7.79
N VAL A 130 4.09 -13.23 7.74
CA VAL A 130 3.30 -13.51 8.96
C VAL A 130 3.89 -14.69 9.73
N ILE A 131 4.28 -15.77 9.03
CA ILE A 131 4.93 -16.93 9.67
C ILE A 131 6.24 -16.51 10.36
N LEU A 132 7.07 -15.66 9.72
CA LEU A 132 8.29 -15.13 10.33
C LEU A 132 8.00 -14.38 11.64
N MET A 133 6.96 -13.55 11.66
CA MET A 133 6.54 -12.82 12.86
C MET A 133 6.06 -13.77 13.97
N VAL A 134 5.24 -14.76 13.63
CA VAL A 134 4.80 -15.80 14.57
C VAL A 134 6.00 -16.58 15.13
N LEU A 135 6.94 -16.99 14.28
CA LEU A 135 8.19 -17.62 14.72
C LEU A 135 8.98 -16.69 15.66
N GLY A 136 9.06 -15.40 15.35
CA GLY A 136 9.69 -14.38 16.19
C GLY A 136 9.07 -14.29 17.59
N ILE A 137 7.74 -14.29 17.69
CA ILE A 137 7.01 -14.31 18.97
C ILE A 137 7.34 -15.58 19.76
N LEU A 138 7.28 -16.74 19.09
CA LEU A 138 7.54 -18.05 19.72
C LEU A 138 8.99 -18.23 20.19
N MET A 139 9.94 -17.42 19.70
CA MET A 139 11.31 -17.39 20.21
C MET A 139 11.47 -16.67 21.56
N GLY A 140 10.41 -16.00 22.04
CA GLY A 140 10.29 -15.38 23.36
C GLY A 140 10.71 -13.90 23.41
N LEU A 141 10.66 -13.34 24.62
CA LEU A 141 10.94 -11.94 24.89
C LEU A 141 12.35 -11.51 24.46
N PRO A 142 12.51 -10.26 23.98
CA PRO A 142 13.78 -9.79 23.48
C PRO A 142 14.72 -9.47 24.64
N ARG A 143 15.90 -10.10 24.68
CA ARG A 143 17.02 -9.59 25.49
C ARG A 143 17.68 -8.44 24.72
N LEU A 144 17.34 -7.22 25.10
CA LEU A 144 17.86 -6.00 24.47
C LEU A 144 19.34 -5.81 24.84
N ARG A 145 20.15 -5.57 23.82
CA ARG A 145 21.58 -5.25 23.92
C ARG A 145 21.88 -4.24 22.83
N ASN A 146 22.81 -3.31 23.05
CA ASN A 146 23.23 -2.37 22.01
C ASN A 146 24.10 -3.06 20.95
N THR A 147 23.47 -3.91 20.14
CA THR A 147 24.08 -4.71 19.08
C THR A 147 23.07 -4.83 17.94
N LEU A 148 23.52 -5.14 16.73
CA LEU A 148 22.63 -5.33 15.58
C LEU A 148 21.50 -6.33 15.86
N SER A 149 21.80 -7.45 16.54
CA SER A 149 20.80 -8.45 16.91
C SER A 149 19.85 -7.96 18.00
N GLY A 150 20.31 -7.09 18.90
CA GLY A 150 19.45 -6.49 19.93
C GLY A 150 18.49 -5.47 19.34
N TRP A 151 18.97 -4.62 18.43
CA TRP A 151 18.13 -3.70 17.65
C TRP A 151 17.11 -4.42 16.79
N HIS A 152 17.50 -5.46 16.04
CA HIS A 152 16.57 -6.30 15.28
C HIS A 152 15.42 -6.84 16.17
N LYS A 153 15.75 -7.39 17.34
CA LYS A 153 14.76 -7.90 18.30
C LYS A 153 13.90 -6.79 18.91
N GLY A 154 14.51 -5.65 19.23
CA GLY A 154 13.80 -4.49 19.76
C GLY A 154 12.78 -3.96 18.77
N THR A 155 13.18 -3.70 17.53
CA THR A 155 12.28 -3.29 16.44
C THR A 155 11.17 -4.31 16.24
N ALA A 156 11.49 -5.62 16.21
CA ALA A 156 10.50 -6.67 16.00
C ALA A 156 9.41 -6.68 17.07
N TRP A 157 9.77 -6.45 18.33
CA TRP A 157 8.84 -6.48 19.45
C TRP A 157 8.06 -5.18 19.62
N PHE A 158 8.72 -4.03 19.59
CA PHE A 158 8.05 -2.74 19.81
C PHE A 158 7.20 -2.32 18.62
N ALA A 159 7.59 -2.67 17.39
CA ALA A 159 6.79 -2.41 16.20
C ALA A 159 5.77 -3.53 15.90
N LEU A 160 5.74 -4.61 16.71
CA LEU A 160 4.93 -5.81 16.44
C LEU A 160 3.47 -5.51 16.07
N PRO A 161 2.73 -4.65 16.80
CA PRO A 161 1.33 -4.38 16.46
C PRO A 161 1.17 -3.83 15.05
N LEU A 162 2.06 -2.92 14.63
CA LEU A 162 2.00 -2.27 13.32
C LEU A 162 2.46 -3.21 12.21
N ILE A 163 3.63 -3.84 12.38
CA ILE A 163 4.22 -4.73 11.36
C ILE A 163 3.40 -5.99 11.14
N LEU A 164 2.62 -6.43 12.12
CA LEU A 164 1.71 -7.57 11.98
C LEU A 164 0.37 -7.16 11.34
N LEU A 165 -0.17 -6.00 11.71
CA LEU A 165 -1.45 -5.54 11.18
C LEU A 165 -1.40 -5.29 9.66
N SER A 166 -0.30 -4.75 9.14
CA SER A 166 -0.11 -4.48 7.72
C SER A 166 -0.25 -5.73 6.81
N PRO A 167 0.50 -6.83 7.02
CA PRO A 167 0.32 -8.05 6.23
C PRO A 167 -1.00 -8.77 6.49
N LEU A 168 -1.53 -8.75 7.72
CA LEU A 168 -2.82 -9.37 8.00
C LEU A 168 -3.95 -8.69 7.22
N THR A 169 -3.94 -7.35 7.16
CA THR A 169 -4.91 -6.62 6.33
C THR A 169 -4.67 -6.86 4.82
N GLY A 170 -3.42 -6.99 4.38
CA GLY A 170 -3.09 -7.43 3.02
C GLY A 170 -3.64 -8.81 2.67
N LEU A 171 -3.53 -9.79 3.57
CA LEU A 171 -4.14 -11.11 3.40
C LEU A 171 -5.66 -11.05 3.38
N CYS A 172 -6.27 -10.23 4.24
CA CYS A 172 -7.72 -10.00 4.20
C CYS A 172 -8.15 -9.52 2.81
N LEU A 173 -7.43 -8.58 2.21
CA LEU A 173 -7.70 -8.12 0.84
C LEU A 173 -7.54 -9.22 -0.20
N ALA A 174 -6.47 -10.01 -0.11
CA ALA A 174 -6.22 -11.12 -1.03
C ALA A 174 -7.34 -12.18 -0.99
N PHE A 175 -7.96 -12.39 0.18
CA PHE A 175 -9.07 -13.32 0.38
C PHE A 175 -10.46 -12.67 0.30
N GLY A 176 -10.56 -11.38 -0.05
CA GLY A 176 -11.84 -10.67 -0.15
C GLY A 176 -12.55 -10.41 1.19
N LEU A 177 -11.84 -10.52 2.31
CA LEU A 177 -12.36 -10.22 3.65
C LEU A 177 -12.42 -8.71 3.84
N THR A 178 -13.61 -8.20 4.16
CA THR A 178 -13.89 -6.76 4.24
C THR A 178 -14.39 -6.30 5.61
N PHE A 179 -14.68 -7.24 6.52
CA PHE A 179 -15.24 -7.01 7.87
C PHE A 179 -16.50 -6.13 7.89
N GLN A 180 -17.35 -6.30 6.88
CA GLN A 180 -18.62 -5.59 6.73
C GLN A 180 -19.70 -6.56 6.22
N SER A 181 -20.95 -6.18 6.44
CA SER A 181 -22.10 -6.81 5.79
C SER A 181 -21.98 -6.65 4.27
N ALA A 182 -22.40 -7.66 3.52
CA ALA A 182 -22.37 -7.62 2.06
C ALA A 182 -23.08 -6.35 1.57
N SER A 183 -22.38 -5.56 0.75
CA SER A 183 -23.01 -4.42 0.09
C SER A 183 -24.08 -4.95 -0.85
N ALA A 184 -25.23 -4.27 -0.94
CA ALA A 184 -26.24 -4.59 -1.93
C ALA A 184 -25.60 -4.72 -3.32
N PRO A 185 -25.98 -5.73 -4.13
CA PRO A 185 -25.50 -5.87 -5.50
C PRO A 185 -25.64 -4.56 -6.26
N ALA A 186 -24.80 -4.35 -7.27
CA ALA A 186 -25.04 -3.24 -8.20
C ALA A 186 -26.46 -3.43 -8.76
N SER A 187 -27.34 -2.44 -8.58
CA SER A 187 -28.66 -2.52 -9.17
C SER A 187 -28.50 -2.61 -10.69
N GLY A 188 -29.16 -3.59 -11.32
CA GLY A 188 -29.15 -3.79 -12.78
C GLY A 188 -29.91 -2.70 -13.54
N GLY A 189 -29.89 -1.46 -13.04
CA GLY A 189 -30.52 -0.31 -13.66
C GLY A 189 -29.80 0.10 -14.94
N ARG A 190 -30.43 1.02 -15.68
CA ARG A 190 -29.87 1.59 -16.91
C ARG A 190 -28.43 2.09 -16.66
N PRO A 191 -27.48 1.88 -17.59
CA PRO A 191 -26.16 2.46 -17.50
C PRO A 191 -26.25 3.98 -17.28
N LEU A 192 -25.72 4.45 -16.16
CA LEU A 192 -25.73 5.87 -15.80
C LEU A 192 -24.61 6.59 -16.57
N PRO A 193 -24.92 7.57 -17.44
CA PRO A 193 -23.90 8.33 -18.16
C PRO A 193 -22.96 9.06 -17.19
N LEU A 194 -21.68 9.15 -17.53
CA LEU A 194 -20.67 9.82 -16.69
C LEU A 194 -21.03 11.29 -16.36
N PRO A 195 -21.52 12.12 -17.31
CA PRO A 195 -21.96 13.48 -16.99
C PRO A 195 -23.09 13.55 -15.96
N GLU A 196 -24.03 12.60 -16.02
CA GLU A 196 -25.13 12.52 -15.06
C GLU A 196 -24.62 12.13 -13.67
N ALA A 197 -23.72 11.15 -13.59
CA ALA A 197 -23.07 10.76 -12.35
C ALA A 197 -22.29 11.92 -11.70
N VAL A 198 -21.59 12.75 -12.50
CA VAL A 198 -20.92 13.97 -12.01
C VAL A 198 -21.92 14.94 -11.39
N GLY A 199 -23.04 15.19 -12.08
CA GLY A 199 -24.10 16.07 -11.57
C GLY A 199 -24.67 15.57 -10.24
N MET A 200 -24.92 14.26 -10.12
CA MET A 200 -25.44 13.65 -8.88
C MET A 200 -24.46 13.78 -7.71
N VAL A 201 -23.16 13.55 -7.94
CA VAL A 201 -22.14 13.70 -6.91
C VAL A 201 -22.02 15.17 -6.49
N ALA A 202 -21.98 16.10 -7.44
CA ALA A 202 -21.87 17.52 -7.16
C ALA A 202 -23.07 18.11 -6.38
N ALA A 203 -24.25 17.49 -6.49
CA ALA A 203 -25.43 17.90 -5.73
C ALA A 203 -25.32 17.61 -4.22
N SER A 204 -24.39 16.74 -3.81
CA SER A 204 -24.23 16.30 -2.41
C SER A 204 -22.83 16.50 -1.84
N HIS A 205 -21.81 16.66 -2.69
CA HIS A 205 -20.41 16.78 -2.29
C HIS A 205 -19.70 17.84 -3.12
N ASP A 206 -18.74 18.54 -2.51
CA ASP A 206 -17.84 19.43 -3.24
C ASP A 206 -16.88 18.62 -4.12
N LEU A 207 -16.88 18.91 -5.42
CA LEU A 207 -16.01 18.27 -6.40
C LEU A 207 -14.51 18.53 -6.15
N SER A 208 -14.16 19.57 -5.39
CA SER A 208 -12.77 19.81 -4.96
C SER A 208 -12.24 18.73 -4.00
N HIS A 209 -13.14 17.96 -3.38
CA HIS A 209 -12.85 16.83 -2.49
C HIS A 209 -13.02 15.45 -3.14
N VAL A 210 -13.45 15.41 -4.39
CA VAL A 210 -13.64 14.18 -5.15
C VAL A 210 -12.32 13.80 -5.84
N ILE A 211 -11.85 12.58 -5.63
CA ILE A 211 -10.65 12.05 -6.30
C ILE A 211 -10.99 11.40 -7.63
N SER A 212 -12.12 10.68 -7.68
CA SER A 212 -12.55 9.97 -8.90
C SER A 212 -14.03 9.62 -8.87
N ILE A 213 -14.62 9.54 -10.05
CA ILE A 213 -15.98 9.03 -10.30
C ILE A 213 -15.87 8.05 -11.46
N GLY A 214 -16.26 6.80 -11.29
CA GLY A 214 -16.16 5.82 -12.37
C GLY A 214 -16.67 4.43 -12.04
N VAL A 215 -16.71 3.58 -13.06
CA VAL A 215 -17.18 2.20 -12.93
C VAL A 215 -16.13 1.36 -12.17
N ARG A 216 -16.54 0.79 -11.04
CA ARG A 216 -15.74 -0.15 -10.24
C ARG A 216 -16.62 -1.25 -9.68
N GLY A 217 -16.28 -2.51 -9.95
CA GLY A 217 -17.07 -3.65 -9.46
C GLY A 217 -18.52 -3.65 -9.98
N GLY A 218 -18.72 -3.24 -11.24
CA GLY A 218 -20.03 -3.23 -11.90
C GLY A 218 -20.97 -2.09 -11.51
N ARG A 219 -20.51 -1.12 -10.70
CA ARG A 219 -21.29 0.08 -10.30
C ARG A 219 -20.48 1.34 -10.54
N ILE A 220 -21.15 2.50 -10.66
CA ILE A 220 -20.46 3.79 -10.58
C ILE A 220 -20.17 4.09 -9.12
N MET A 221 -18.91 4.46 -8.84
CA MET A 221 -18.42 4.78 -7.52
C MET A 221 -17.75 6.15 -7.55
N ALA A 222 -18.09 7.01 -6.60
CA ALA A 222 -17.35 8.23 -6.30
C ALA A 222 -16.42 7.98 -5.11
N ARG A 223 -15.18 8.43 -5.18
CA ARG A 223 -14.22 8.43 -4.07
C ARG A 223 -14.01 9.86 -3.61
N VAL A 224 -14.31 10.14 -2.35
CA VAL A 224 -14.37 11.50 -1.79
C VAL A 224 -13.61 11.54 -0.47
N TYR A 225 -12.79 12.57 -0.26
CA TYR A 225 -12.16 12.80 1.04
C TYR A 225 -13.09 13.56 1.99
N GLU A 226 -13.38 12.97 3.13
CA GLU A 226 -14.19 13.56 4.21
C GLU A 226 -13.44 13.46 5.53
N GLY A 227 -13.15 14.60 6.17
CA GLY A 227 -12.45 14.61 7.48
C GLY A 227 -11.09 13.89 7.47
N GLY A 228 -10.44 13.80 6.30
CA GLY A 228 -9.17 13.08 6.13
C GLY A 228 -9.30 11.59 5.80
N GLU A 229 -10.52 11.03 5.78
CA GLU A 229 -10.79 9.65 5.35
C GLU A 229 -11.20 9.63 3.86
N LEU A 230 -10.70 8.66 3.10
CA LEU A 230 -11.14 8.43 1.72
C LEU A 230 -12.35 7.51 1.70
N ARG A 231 -13.53 8.09 1.54
CA ARG A 231 -14.81 7.39 1.52
C ARG A 231 -15.25 7.04 0.10
N ALA A 232 -16.05 5.99 -0.01
CA ALA A 232 -16.61 5.53 -1.28
C ALA A 232 -18.13 5.67 -1.24
N TYR A 233 -18.69 6.15 -2.34
CA TYR A 233 -20.13 6.32 -2.54
C TYR A 233 -20.57 5.57 -3.78
N ALA A 234 -21.67 4.84 -3.70
CA ALA A 234 -22.33 4.29 -4.88
C ALA A 234 -23.18 5.39 -5.51
N VAL A 235 -23.03 5.56 -6.83
CA VAL A 235 -23.82 6.50 -7.64
C VAL A 235 -24.75 5.67 -8.51
N SER A 236 -26.04 5.91 -8.38
CA SER A 236 -27.09 5.20 -9.10
C SER A 236 -28.28 6.12 -9.34
N SER A 237 -29.23 5.72 -10.17
CA SER A 237 -30.43 6.52 -10.46
C SER A 237 -31.25 6.89 -9.21
N SER A 238 -31.14 6.15 -8.10
CA SER A 238 -31.82 6.47 -6.84
C SER A 238 -31.08 7.49 -5.96
N GLY A 239 -29.85 7.86 -6.32
CA GLY A 239 -29.05 8.82 -5.55
C GLY A 239 -27.60 8.38 -5.30
N VAL A 240 -26.91 9.20 -4.51
CA VAL A 240 -25.55 8.98 -4.01
C VAL A 240 -25.62 8.44 -2.60
N THR A 241 -25.16 7.20 -2.38
CA THR A 241 -25.26 6.53 -1.07
C THR A 241 -23.89 6.06 -0.59
N PRO A 242 -23.57 6.23 0.72
CA PRO A 242 -22.29 5.80 1.26
C PRO A 242 -22.16 4.28 1.19
N LEU A 243 -21.00 3.80 0.72
CA LEU A 243 -20.66 2.39 0.80
C LEU A 243 -20.10 2.06 2.19
N PRO A 244 -20.29 0.82 2.66
CA PRO A 244 -19.71 0.40 3.92
C PRO A 244 -18.18 0.44 3.86
N ARG A 245 -17.58 0.66 5.04
CA ARG A 245 -16.13 0.77 5.21
C ARG A 245 -15.48 -0.60 5.10
N ASN A 246 -14.64 -0.78 4.07
CA ASN A 246 -13.72 -1.91 3.99
C ASN A 246 -12.51 -1.63 4.90
N TRP A 247 -12.62 -1.96 6.19
CA TRP A 247 -11.60 -1.67 7.19
C TRP A 247 -10.21 -2.25 6.87
N PRO A 248 -10.08 -3.52 6.43
CA PRO A 248 -8.80 -4.03 5.98
C PRO A 248 -8.16 -3.15 4.91
N ARG A 249 -8.94 -2.71 3.93
CA ARG A 249 -8.45 -1.81 2.87
C ARG A 249 -8.03 -0.46 3.42
N LEU A 250 -8.86 0.16 4.25
CA LEU A 250 -8.59 1.47 4.80
C LEU A 250 -7.30 1.49 5.64
N ILE A 251 -7.09 0.46 6.47
CA ILE A 251 -5.88 0.29 7.27
C ILE A 251 -4.66 0.02 6.37
N HIS A 252 -4.78 -0.95 5.45
CA HIS A 252 -3.69 -1.35 4.58
C HIS A 252 -3.21 -0.22 3.66
N GLU A 253 -4.15 0.49 3.03
CA GLU A 253 -3.84 1.59 2.12
C GLU A 253 -3.49 2.89 2.87
N GLY A 254 -3.83 3.03 4.16
CA GLY A 254 -3.62 4.26 4.92
C GLY A 254 -4.69 5.34 4.67
N ASN A 255 -5.90 4.93 4.30
CA ASN A 255 -6.98 5.79 3.84
C ASN A 255 -8.03 6.12 4.92
N TRP A 256 -7.93 5.55 6.13
CA TRP A 256 -8.84 5.88 7.26
C TRP A 256 -8.56 7.25 7.89
N SER A 257 -7.34 7.76 7.74
CA SER A 257 -6.94 9.12 8.11
C SER A 257 -5.62 9.41 7.41
N ALA A 258 -5.64 10.11 6.28
CA ALA A 258 -4.43 10.29 5.47
C ALA A 258 -3.27 10.91 6.26
N LEU A 259 -3.53 11.82 7.21
CA LEU A 259 -2.50 12.48 8.00
C LEU A 259 -1.90 11.62 9.13
N ILE A 260 -2.59 10.55 9.55
CA ILE A 260 -2.13 9.68 10.65
C ILE A 260 -1.71 8.32 10.09
N ALA A 261 -2.56 7.72 9.29
CA ALA A 261 -2.40 6.36 8.78
C ALA A 261 -1.25 6.23 7.78
N SER A 262 -1.05 7.22 6.90
CA SER A 262 0.07 7.21 5.95
C SER A 262 1.42 7.27 6.67
N PRO A 263 1.69 8.19 7.61
CA PRO A 263 2.91 8.15 8.42
C PRO A 263 3.10 6.84 9.19
N LEU A 264 2.04 6.25 9.74
CA LEU A 264 2.11 4.94 10.39
C LEU A 264 2.53 3.83 9.40
N ASN A 265 2.02 3.86 8.17
CA ASN A 265 2.42 2.91 7.12
C ASN A 265 3.88 3.13 6.67
N VAL A 266 4.36 4.37 6.62
CA VAL A 266 5.78 4.70 6.37
C VAL A 266 6.65 4.08 7.47
N VAL A 267 6.34 4.34 8.75
CA VAL A 267 7.06 3.80 9.90
C VAL A 267 7.05 2.27 9.88
N THR A 268 5.90 1.66 9.56
CA THR A 268 5.75 0.20 9.45
C THR A 268 6.66 -0.36 8.36
N SER A 269 6.70 0.28 7.19
CA SER A 269 7.53 -0.16 6.07
C SER A 269 9.02 -0.02 6.36
N ILE A 270 9.43 1.08 7.00
CA ILE A 270 10.81 1.27 7.47
C ILE A 270 11.19 0.19 8.49
N ALA A 271 10.31 -0.12 9.45
CA ALA A 271 10.54 -1.18 10.43
C ALA A 271 10.71 -2.54 9.74
N LEU A 272 9.85 -2.88 8.77
CA LEU A 272 9.94 -4.12 7.99
C LEU A 272 11.24 -4.20 7.16
N LEU A 273 11.63 -3.11 6.47
CA LEU A 273 12.92 -3.03 5.75
C LEU A 273 14.09 -3.21 6.71
N THR A 274 14.04 -2.56 7.87
CA THR A 274 15.07 -2.69 8.91
C THR A 274 15.18 -4.14 9.37
N LEU A 275 14.05 -4.82 9.64
CA LEU A 275 14.05 -6.21 10.08
C LEU A 275 14.60 -7.16 9.01
N LEU A 276 14.17 -7.00 7.76
CA LEU A 276 14.67 -7.80 6.64
C LEU A 276 16.18 -7.61 6.45
N SER A 277 16.63 -6.35 6.38
CA SER A 277 18.02 -6.00 6.13
C SER A 277 18.92 -6.47 7.28
N THR A 278 18.54 -6.19 8.52
CA THR A 278 19.31 -6.62 9.69
C THR A 278 19.32 -8.14 9.84
N GLY A 279 18.23 -8.84 9.50
CA GLY A 279 18.18 -10.30 9.49
C GLY A 279 19.17 -10.91 8.51
N LEU A 280 19.22 -10.40 7.28
CA LEU A 280 20.16 -10.83 6.24
C LEU A 280 21.61 -10.50 6.62
N LEU A 281 21.87 -9.31 7.17
CA LEU A 281 23.20 -8.91 7.62
C LEU A 281 23.71 -9.77 8.78
N ILE A 282 22.87 -10.09 9.76
CA ILE A 282 23.23 -10.99 10.87
C ILE A 282 23.58 -12.38 10.33
N TRP A 283 22.81 -12.88 9.36
CA TRP A 283 23.08 -14.15 8.70
C TRP A 283 24.43 -14.13 7.97
N ALA A 284 24.64 -13.14 7.10
CA ALA A 284 25.87 -13.01 6.31
C ALA A 284 27.10 -12.90 7.21
N ARG A 285 27.05 -12.06 8.25
CA ARG A 285 28.15 -11.91 9.22
C ARG A 285 28.49 -13.22 9.93
N ARG A 286 27.50 -14.09 10.22
CA ARG A 286 27.76 -15.37 10.88
C ARG A 286 28.34 -16.41 9.92
N LYS A 287 27.93 -16.40 8.66
CA LYS A 287 28.38 -17.38 7.66
C LYS A 287 29.75 -17.03 7.07
N LEU A 288 30.04 -15.74 6.92
CA LEU A 288 31.29 -15.23 6.34
C LEU A 288 32.40 -15.01 7.38
N ARG A 289 32.11 -15.14 8.68
CA ARG A 289 33.15 -15.07 9.71
C ARG A 289 34.06 -16.28 9.55
N LYS A 290 35.32 -16.04 9.16
CA LYS A 290 36.34 -17.10 9.18
C LYS A 290 36.40 -17.71 10.58
N PRO A 291 36.44 -19.05 10.71
CA PRO A 291 36.75 -19.66 11.99
C PRO A 291 38.13 -19.14 12.40
N GLN A 292 38.23 -18.47 13.55
CA GLN A 292 39.53 -18.25 14.17
C GLN A 292 40.09 -19.64 14.46
N SER A 293 41.21 -19.97 13.79
CA SER A 293 42.05 -21.09 14.19
C SER A 293 42.35 -20.92 15.68
N ARG A 294 41.72 -21.76 16.50
CA ARG A 294 42.09 -21.97 17.91
C ARG A 294 43.11 -23.11 17.98
N GLY A 295 44.11 -23.06 17.09
CA GLY A 295 45.13 -24.09 16.96
C GLY A 295 46.46 -23.45 16.62
N ASP A 296 47.05 -22.75 17.59
CA ASP A 296 48.52 -22.57 17.62
C ASP A 296 49.08 -22.22 19.02
N GLU A 297 48.28 -21.64 19.93
CA GLU A 297 48.79 -21.28 21.27
C GLU A 297 49.07 -22.45 22.24
N ARG A 298 48.67 -23.69 21.91
CA ARG A 298 48.96 -24.87 22.76
C ARG A 298 50.25 -25.61 22.41
N THR A 299 50.87 -25.30 21.27
CA THR A 299 52.11 -25.98 20.84
C THR A 299 53.36 -25.25 21.34
N GLU A 300 53.31 -23.92 21.51
CA GLU A 300 54.46 -23.16 22.05
C GLU A 300 54.66 -23.35 23.57
N THR A 301 53.58 -23.57 24.34
CA THR A 301 53.69 -23.75 25.80
C THR A 301 54.23 -25.12 26.21
N THR A 302 54.25 -26.12 25.31
CA THR A 302 54.85 -27.43 25.60
C THR A 302 56.33 -27.51 25.24
N VAL A 303 56.81 -26.75 24.26
CA VAL A 303 58.24 -26.71 23.89
C VAL A 303 59.05 -25.82 24.85
N ALA A 304 58.48 -24.71 25.33
CA ALA A 304 59.16 -23.79 26.25
C ALA A 304 59.35 -24.33 27.68
N LYS A 305 58.82 -25.52 28.00
CA LYS A 305 58.99 -26.17 29.32
C LYS A 305 59.95 -27.36 29.29
N ALA A 306 60.57 -27.63 28.14
CA ALA A 306 61.48 -28.76 27.91
C ALA A 306 62.87 -28.33 27.42
N ALA A 307 63.29 -27.09 27.70
CA ALA A 307 64.63 -26.57 27.44
C ALA A 307 65.28 -26.07 28.74
#